data_AF-A0AB36D4N8-F1
#
_entry.id   AF-A0AB36D4N8-F1
#
_cell.length_a   1.000
_cell.length_b   1.000
_cell.length_c   1.000
_cell.angle_alpha   90.00
_cell.angle_beta   90.00
_cell.angle_gamma   90.00
#
_symmetry.space_group_name_H-M   'P 1'
#
loop_
_entity.id
_entity.type
_entity.pdbx_description
1 polymer ?
#
loop_
_entity_poly.entity_id
_entity_poly.type
_entity_poly.pdbx_seq_one_letter_code
_entity_poly.pdbx_strand_id
1 'polypeptide(L)'
;MSQVLDDLVDLLTLEPIEENLFRGRSQDLGFRQLFGGQVIGQSLSAASQTVEEARHVHSMHGYFLRPGDSALPVVYQVDRVRDGGSFSTRRVTAIQKGNPIFTCSASFQYDEKGFEHQAEMPTVVGPENLPSELELTQQRAHLIPEHMREKFLCPKPIEFRPITEKDPYNPQPSDPVKYVWFRADGALADSPALHKYLLAYASDFGLLTTSMQPHGKSVWQKDMQVASLDHALWFHADLRADDWLLYAMDSPWAGNSRGFTRGSVFNRAGQLVASVTQEGLIRHRKDWA
;
A
#
# COMPACT_ATOMS: atom_id res chain seq x y z
N MET A 1 -18.95 1.53 11.47
CA MET A 1 -17.97 1.29 10.39
C MET A 1 -18.66 0.45 9.33
N SER A 2 -18.22 0.49 8.07
CA SER A 2 -18.74 -0.48 7.09
C SER A 2 -18.18 -1.86 7.44
N GLN A 3 -18.95 -2.94 7.25
CA GLN A 3 -18.49 -4.30 7.55
C GLN A 3 -17.15 -4.61 6.85
N VAL A 4 -16.97 -4.10 5.63
CA VAL A 4 -15.75 -4.33 4.84
C VAL A 4 -14.53 -3.62 5.45
N LEU A 5 -14.71 -2.43 6.03
CA LEU A 5 -13.64 -1.75 6.76
C LEU A 5 -13.28 -2.50 8.04
N ASP A 6 -14.29 -2.98 8.78
CA ASP A 6 -14.07 -3.80 9.98
C ASP A 6 -13.26 -5.06 9.63
N ASP A 7 -13.61 -5.73 8.54
CA ASP A 7 -12.87 -6.90 8.04
C ASP A 7 -11.40 -6.57 7.71
N LEU A 8 -11.10 -5.36 7.20
CA LEU A 8 -9.72 -4.91 6.95
C LEU A 8 -8.98 -4.60 8.25
N VAL A 9 -9.63 -3.96 9.22
CA VAL A 9 -9.05 -3.69 10.55
C VAL A 9 -8.73 -5.00 11.25
N ASP A 10 -9.64 -5.96 11.21
CA ASP A 10 -9.44 -7.31 11.72
C ASP A 10 -8.32 -8.05 10.97
N LEU A 11 -8.21 -7.86 9.65
CA LEU A 11 -7.12 -8.44 8.85
C LEU A 11 -5.74 -7.92 9.28
N LEU A 12 -5.64 -6.64 9.66
CA LEU A 12 -4.41 -6.01 10.14
C LEU A 12 -4.14 -6.30 11.62
N THR A 13 -5.13 -6.83 12.34
CA THR A 13 -5.01 -7.31 13.72
C THR A 13 -4.50 -8.74 13.70
N LEU A 14 -3.24 -8.92 14.09
CA LEU A 14 -2.61 -10.24 14.04
C LEU A 14 -2.91 -11.07 15.27
N GLU A 15 -2.98 -12.38 15.08
CA GLU A 15 -3.01 -13.33 16.19
C GLU A 15 -1.59 -13.51 16.75
N PRO A 16 -1.34 -13.23 18.03
CA PRO A 16 -0.06 -13.55 18.67
C PRO A 16 0.04 -15.06 18.91
N ILE A 17 1.12 -15.68 18.43
CA ILE A 17 1.46 -17.08 18.68
C ILE A 17 2.50 -17.18 19.80
N GLU A 18 3.47 -16.26 19.81
CA GLU A 18 4.52 -16.11 20.83
C GLU A 18 4.98 -14.64 20.86
N GLU A 19 5.82 -14.23 21.83
CA GLU A 19 6.32 -12.87 22.10
C GLU A 19 6.76 -12.11 20.84
N ASN A 20 7.35 -12.82 19.88
CA ASN A 20 7.87 -12.24 18.63
C ASN A 20 7.38 -12.99 17.39
N LEU A 21 6.26 -13.71 17.51
CA LEU A 21 5.72 -14.55 16.44
C LEU A 21 4.21 -14.35 16.33
N PHE A 22 3.77 -13.93 15.15
CA PHE A 22 2.38 -13.60 14.87
C PHE A 22 1.85 -14.35 13.65
N ARG A 23 0.54 -14.50 13.55
CA ARG A 23 -0.15 -15.06 12.39
C ARG A 23 -1.19 -14.08 11.87
N GLY A 24 -1.06 -13.75 10.59
CA GLY A 24 -2.03 -12.98 9.83
C GLY A 24 -2.89 -13.87 8.95
N ARG A 25 -4.17 -13.53 8.84
CA ARG A 25 -5.06 -14.08 7.81
C ARG A 25 -4.73 -13.45 6.46
N SER A 26 -5.18 -14.08 5.38
CA SER A 26 -5.05 -13.55 4.03
C SER A 26 -6.42 -13.26 3.44
N GLN A 27 -6.50 -12.20 2.65
CA GLN A 27 -7.68 -11.82 1.88
C GLN A 27 -7.37 -11.95 0.40
N ASP A 28 -8.25 -12.63 -0.33
CA ASP A 28 -8.15 -12.71 -1.78
C ASP A 28 -8.90 -11.53 -2.42
N LEU A 29 -8.15 -10.51 -2.85
CA LEU A 29 -8.67 -9.33 -3.53
C LEU A 29 -8.93 -9.56 -5.04
N GLY A 30 -8.70 -10.76 -5.56
CA GLY A 30 -8.91 -11.09 -6.98
C GLY A 30 -7.65 -10.96 -7.82
N PHE A 31 -6.54 -10.65 -7.17
CA PHE A 31 -5.23 -10.67 -7.79
C PHE A 31 -4.69 -12.10 -7.87
N ARG A 32 -3.73 -12.32 -8.77
CA ARG A 32 -3.11 -13.64 -8.96
C ARG A 32 -2.33 -14.11 -7.73
N GLN A 33 -1.83 -13.19 -6.92
CA GLN A 33 -1.02 -13.44 -5.73
C GLN A 33 -1.57 -12.64 -4.56
N LEU A 34 -1.15 -12.99 -3.35
CA LEU A 34 -1.41 -12.20 -2.15
C LEU A 34 -0.99 -10.75 -2.37
N PHE A 35 -1.86 -9.82 -1.98
CA PHE A 35 -1.64 -8.39 -2.15
C PHE A 35 -0.46 -7.91 -1.30
N GLY A 36 0.47 -7.16 -1.91
CA GLY A 36 1.69 -6.71 -1.26
C GLY A 36 1.41 -5.78 -0.08
N GLY A 37 0.47 -4.84 -0.23
CA GLY A 37 0.01 -3.96 0.84
C GLY A 37 -0.50 -4.71 2.07
N GLN A 38 -1.14 -5.88 1.91
CA GLN A 38 -1.52 -6.72 3.06
C GLN A 38 -0.28 -7.16 3.85
N VAL A 39 0.74 -7.66 3.15
CA VAL A 39 1.98 -8.13 3.78
C VAL A 39 2.73 -6.97 4.44
N ILE A 40 2.75 -5.79 3.83
CA ILE A 40 3.37 -4.57 4.38
C ILE A 40 2.64 -4.15 5.66
N GLY A 41 1.32 -3.95 5.59
CA GLY A 41 0.50 -3.51 6.72
C GLY A 41 0.55 -4.47 7.91
N GLN A 42 0.44 -5.78 7.65
CA GLN A 42 0.57 -6.82 8.67
C GLN A 42 2.00 -6.89 9.25
N SER A 43 3.05 -6.75 8.43
CA SER A 43 4.43 -6.72 8.96
C SER A 43 4.65 -5.53 9.90
N LEU A 44 4.08 -4.38 9.56
CA LEU A 44 4.19 -3.19 10.39
C LEU A 44 3.39 -3.31 11.70
N SER A 45 2.21 -3.93 11.64
CA SER A 45 1.42 -4.33 12.82
C SER A 45 2.22 -5.25 13.74
N ALA A 46 2.83 -6.32 13.20
CA ALA A 46 3.68 -7.24 13.96
C ALA A 46 4.86 -6.53 14.64
N ALA A 47 5.60 -5.68 13.90
CA ALA A 47 6.72 -4.94 14.44
C ALA A 47 6.30 -4.02 15.59
N SER A 48 5.19 -3.32 15.41
CA SER A 48 4.69 -2.33 16.38
C SER A 48 4.24 -2.96 17.71
N GLN A 49 3.71 -4.19 17.67
CA GLN A 49 3.33 -4.93 18.87
C GLN A 49 4.54 -5.32 19.74
N THR A 50 5.77 -5.18 19.24
CA THR A 50 7.01 -5.52 19.95
C THR A 50 7.81 -4.30 20.42
N VAL A 51 7.27 -3.08 20.30
CA VAL A 51 7.89 -1.84 20.81
C VAL A 51 7.04 -1.23 21.91
N GLU A 52 7.62 -0.30 22.68
CA GLU A 52 6.86 0.51 23.63
C GLU A 52 5.80 1.35 22.89
N GLU A 53 4.64 1.52 23.50
CA GLU A 53 3.49 2.24 22.90
C GLU A 53 3.82 3.68 22.50
N ALA A 54 4.69 4.35 23.26
CA ALA A 54 5.14 5.71 22.99
C ALA A 54 6.18 5.81 21.86
N ARG A 55 6.65 4.69 21.28
CA ARG A 55 7.53 4.68 20.11
C ARG A 55 6.72 4.45 18.86
N HIS A 56 6.65 5.47 18.02
CA HIS A 56 5.87 5.43 16.78
C HIS A 56 6.79 5.09 15.60
N VAL A 57 6.27 4.29 14.66
CA VAL A 57 7.00 4.04 13.42
C VAL A 57 7.21 5.35 12.66
N HIS A 58 8.42 5.56 12.19
CA HIS A 58 8.80 6.66 11.30
C HIS A 58 9.35 6.17 9.96
N SER A 59 9.80 4.92 9.84
CA SER A 59 10.12 4.32 8.54
C SER A 59 10.01 2.80 8.50
N MET A 60 9.79 2.25 7.30
CA MET A 60 9.99 0.84 6.99
C MET A 60 10.56 0.64 5.59
N HIS A 61 11.35 -0.41 5.42
CA HIS A 61 11.94 -0.80 4.14
C HIS A 61 11.84 -2.31 4.00
N GLY A 62 11.31 -2.82 2.89
CA GLY A 62 11.19 -4.25 2.69
C GLY A 62 11.31 -4.70 1.25
N TYR A 63 11.55 -6.00 1.09
CA TYR A 63 11.71 -6.68 -0.19
C TYR A 63 10.72 -7.85 -0.29
N PHE A 64 10.01 -7.90 -1.43
CA PHE A 64 9.20 -9.04 -1.82
C PHE A 64 10.08 -10.09 -2.47
N LEU A 65 10.17 -11.26 -1.83
CA LEU A 65 11.08 -12.32 -2.23
C LEU A 65 10.38 -13.39 -3.07
N ARG A 66 9.11 -13.66 -2.76
CA ARG A 66 8.31 -14.71 -3.38
C ARG A 66 6.84 -14.28 -3.45
N PRO A 67 6.08 -14.78 -4.44
CA PRO A 67 4.65 -14.59 -4.46
C PRO A 67 3.99 -15.24 -3.25
N GLY A 68 3.13 -14.49 -2.55
CA GLY A 68 2.29 -15.03 -1.48
C GLY A 68 1.03 -15.70 -2.02
N ASP A 69 0.53 -16.68 -1.29
CA ASP A 69 -0.68 -17.44 -1.57
C ASP A 69 -1.83 -16.92 -0.69
N SER A 70 -2.89 -16.39 -1.30
CA SER A 70 -4.02 -15.79 -0.60
C SER A 70 -4.92 -16.82 0.10
N ALA A 71 -4.80 -18.11 -0.23
CA ALA A 71 -5.53 -19.18 0.45
C ALA A 71 -4.89 -19.62 1.77
N LEU A 72 -3.70 -19.11 2.10
CA LEU A 72 -2.94 -19.51 3.28
C LEU A 72 -2.67 -18.33 4.22
N PRO A 73 -2.62 -18.56 5.54
CA PRO A 73 -2.18 -17.54 6.48
C PRO A 73 -0.69 -17.22 6.26
N VAL A 74 -0.25 -16.08 6.79
CA VAL A 74 1.15 -15.66 6.80
C VAL A 74 1.64 -15.63 8.24
N VAL A 75 2.82 -16.20 8.50
CA VAL A 75 3.49 -16.11 9.80
C VAL A 75 4.48 -14.96 9.76
N TYR A 76 4.45 -14.09 10.76
CA TYR A 76 5.34 -12.93 10.90
C TYR A 76 6.25 -13.17 12.10
N GLN A 77 7.54 -13.37 11.84
CA GLN A 77 8.56 -13.45 12.87
C GLN A 77 9.26 -12.10 12.99
N VAL A 78 9.35 -11.58 14.22
CA VAL A 78 9.95 -10.28 14.53
C VAL A 78 11.26 -10.46 15.27
N ASP A 79 12.34 -9.86 14.77
CA ASP A 79 13.61 -9.76 15.49
C ASP A 79 13.73 -8.37 16.12
N ARG A 80 13.92 -8.31 17.43
CA ARG A 80 14.19 -7.08 18.19
C ARG A 80 15.67 -6.67 18.00
N VAL A 81 15.98 -6.08 16.85
CA VAL A 81 17.36 -5.76 16.45
C VAL A 81 18.06 -4.82 17.44
N ARG A 82 17.34 -3.78 17.91
CA ARG A 82 17.88 -2.79 18.85
C ARG A 82 16.75 -2.06 19.57
N ASP A 83 16.95 -1.82 20.86
CA ASP A 83 16.23 -0.79 21.64
C ASP A 83 17.27 0.19 22.20
N GLY A 84 17.35 1.38 21.61
CA GLY A 84 18.20 2.47 22.07
C GLY A 84 17.43 3.51 22.88
N GLY A 85 18.12 4.60 23.25
CA GLY A 85 17.51 5.72 23.98
C GLY A 85 16.35 6.37 23.24
N SER A 86 16.55 6.77 21.98
CA SER A 86 15.48 7.40 21.17
C SER A 86 14.83 6.49 20.15
N PHE A 87 15.54 5.45 19.67
CA PHE A 87 15.11 4.63 18.55
C PHE A 87 15.00 3.14 18.88
N SER A 88 13.99 2.48 18.34
CA SER A 88 13.89 1.02 18.26
C SER A 88 13.93 0.55 16.80
N THR A 89 14.61 -0.56 16.54
CA THR A 89 14.64 -1.20 15.23
C THR A 89 14.09 -2.61 15.35
N ARG A 90 13.18 -2.97 14.44
CA ARG A 90 12.63 -4.31 14.29
C ARG A 90 12.90 -4.82 12.88
N ARG A 91 13.22 -6.10 12.75
CA ARG A 91 13.20 -6.81 11.47
C ARG A 91 12.02 -7.76 11.48
N VAL A 92 11.28 -7.84 10.38
CA VAL A 92 10.16 -8.77 10.24
C VAL A 92 10.41 -9.66 9.05
N THR A 93 10.14 -10.95 9.22
CA THR A 93 10.14 -11.95 8.15
C THR A 93 8.73 -12.53 8.04
N ALA A 94 8.09 -12.29 6.89
CA ALA A 94 6.80 -12.88 6.55
C ALA A 94 7.04 -14.23 5.85
N ILE A 95 6.40 -15.29 6.34
CA ILE A 95 6.69 -16.67 6.00
C ILE A 95 5.42 -17.38 5.56
N GLN A 96 5.49 -18.07 4.42
CA GLN A 96 4.48 -19.04 3.97
C GLN A 96 5.17 -20.32 3.50
N LYS A 97 4.55 -21.48 3.78
CA LYS A 97 5.10 -22.81 3.39
C LYS A 97 6.57 -22.98 3.82
N GLY A 98 6.92 -22.47 5.00
CA GLY A 98 8.29 -22.50 5.54
C GLY A 98 9.32 -21.61 4.83
N ASN A 99 8.90 -20.76 3.88
CA ASN A 99 9.78 -19.91 3.10
C ASN A 99 9.46 -18.42 3.33
N PRO A 100 10.49 -17.55 3.47
CA PRO A 100 10.28 -16.11 3.47
C PRO A 100 9.66 -15.63 2.16
N ILE A 101 8.53 -14.95 2.25
CA ILE A 101 7.88 -14.29 1.11
C ILE A 101 8.17 -12.79 1.07
N PHE A 102 8.43 -12.19 2.23
CA PHE A 102 8.75 -10.78 2.39
C PHE A 102 9.64 -10.60 3.62
N THR A 103 10.55 -9.62 3.56
CA THR A 103 11.31 -9.18 4.72
C THR A 103 11.29 -7.66 4.78
N CYS A 104 11.19 -7.09 5.97
CA CYS A 104 11.37 -5.66 6.16
C CYS A 104 12.15 -5.33 7.43
N SER A 105 12.70 -4.13 7.49
CA SER A 105 13.14 -3.49 8.73
C SER A 105 12.31 -2.23 8.95
N ALA A 106 11.84 -2.05 10.18
CA ALA A 106 11.06 -0.89 10.61
C ALA A 106 11.77 -0.18 11.77
N SER A 107 11.73 1.15 11.75
CA SER A 107 12.35 2.00 12.76
C SER A 107 11.29 2.86 13.44
N PHE A 108 11.42 2.97 14.76
CA PHE A 108 10.47 3.61 15.66
C PHE A 108 11.19 4.63 16.53
N GLN A 109 10.51 5.73 16.86
CA GLN A 109 11.05 6.83 17.66
C GLN A 109 9.95 7.39 18.59
N TYR A 110 10.34 7.97 19.72
CA TYR A 110 9.45 8.82 20.51
C TYR A 110 9.16 10.15 19.79
N ASP A 111 8.11 10.84 20.21
CA ASP A 111 7.84 12.20 19.76
C ASP A 111 8.91 13.17 20.26
N GLU A 112 9.53 13.90 19.34
CA GLU A 112 10.56 14.89 19.63
C GLU A 112 10.38 16.12 18.74
N LYS A 113 10.62 17.32 19.29
CA LYS A 113 10.61 18.56 18.51
C LYS A 113 11.93 18.72 17.75
N GLY A 114 11.88 19.30 16.55
CA GLY A 114 13.05 19.47 15.71
C GLY A 114 12.89 20.58 14.68
N PHE A 115 13.75 20.54 13.65
CA PHE A 115 13.63 21.42 12.49
C PHE A 115 12.50 20.95 11.57
N GLU A 116 11.78 21.91 10.98
CA GLU A 116 10.60 21.62 10.16
C GLU A 116 10.70 22.30 8.80
N HIS A 117 10.43 21.52 7.74
CA HIS A 117 10.12 21.98 6.39
C HIS A 117 9.42 20.83 5.66
N GLN A 118 8.69 21.13 4.59
CA GLN A 118 8.11 20.12 3.72
C GLN A 118 8.04 20.63 2.28
N ALA A 119 7.85 19.70 1.33
CA ALA A 119 7.44 20.07 -0.01
C ALA A 119 6.00 20.62 -0.02
N GLU A 120 5.69 21.50 -0.97
CA GLU A 120 4.32 21.99 -1.17
C GLU A 120 3.43 20.89 -1.75
N MET A 121 2.18 20.82 -1.27
CA MET A 121 1.18 19.95 -1.86
C MET A 121 0.83 20.44 -3.29
N PRO A 122 0.78 19.55 -4.30
CA PRO A 122 0.41 19.95 -5.65
C PRO A 122 -1.03 20.47 -5.71
N THR A 123 -1.25 21.53 -6.50
CA THR A 123 -2.60 22.06 -6.75
C THR A 123 -3.40 21.10 -7.62
N VAL A 124 -4.40 20.45 -7.02
CA VAL A 124 -5.27 19.49 -7.68
C VAL A 124 -6.74 19.71 -7.28
N VAL A 125 -7.67 19.16 -8.05
CA VAL A 125 -9.09 19.16 -7.71
C VAL A 125 -9.34 18.34 -6.43
N GLY A 126 -10.23 18.84 -5.57
CA GLY A 126 -10.63 18.17 -4.34
C GLY A 126 -11.45 16.89 -4.58
N PRO A 127 -11.54 16.01 -3.58
CA PRO A 127 -12.19 14.70 -3.73
C PRO A 127 -13.70 14.79 -3.99
N GLU A 128 -14.38 15.87 -3.59
CA GLU A 128 -15.85 15.94 -3.52
C GLU A 128 -16.55 15.69 -4.86
N ASN A 129 -15.95 16.13 -5.96
CA ASN A 129 -16.54 16.06 -7.31
C ASN A 129 -15.90 14.97 -8.18
N LEU A 130 -15.07 14.11 -7.60
CA LEU A 130 -14.43 13.01 -8.31
C LEU A 130 -15.24 11.72 -8.11
N PRO A 131 -15.45 10.92 -9.16
CA PRO A 131 -16.01 9.59 -8.99
C PRO A 131 -15.01 8.68 -8.26
N SER A 132 -15.54 7.78 -7.44
CA SER A 132 -14.76 6.70 -6.84
C SER A 132 -14.35 5.66 -7.89
N GLU A 133 -13.26 4.93 -7.63
CA GLU A 133 -12.86 3.79 -8.47
C GLU A 133 -13.98 2.75 -8.56
N LEU A 134 -14.80 2.59 -7.52
CA LEU A 134 -15.95 1.69 -7.53
C LEU A 134 -17.03 2.17 -8.52
N GLU A 135 -17.39 3.45 -8.49
CA GLU A 135 -18.34 4.04 -9.45
C GLU A 135 -17.82 3.95 -10.89
N LEU A 136 -16.54 4.25 -11.11
CA LEU A 136 -15.89 4.10 -12.42
C LEU A 136 -15.91 2.64 -12.90
N THR A 137 -15.69 1.69 -11.99
CA THR A 137 -15.73 0.26 -12.28
C THR A 137 -17.16 -0.19 -12.62
N GLN A 138 -18.16 0.32 -11.90
CA GLN A 138 -19.58 0.06 -12.18
C GLN A 138 -19.99 0.56 -13.58
N GLN A 139 -19.56 1.77 -13.98
CA GLN A 139 -19.80 2.29 -15.33
C GLN A 139 -19.21 1.38 -16.43
N ARG A 140 -18.10 0.70 -16.11
CA ARG A 140 -17.37 -0.21 -17.01
C ARG A 140 -17.65 -1.70 -16.73
N ALA A 141 -18.68 -2.03 -15.96
CA ALA A 141 -18.97 -3.41 -15.56
C ALA A 141 -19.15 -4.38 -16.73
N HIS A 142 -19.61 -3.87 -17.88
CA HIS A 142 -19.78 -4.64 -19.12
C HIS A 142 -18.45 -5.14 -19.71
N LEU A 143 -17.31 -4.49 -19.39
CA LEU A 143 -15.97 -4.90 -19.82
C LEU A 143 -15.36 -5.97 -18.90
N ILE A 144 -15.93 -6.19 -17.72
CA ILE A 144 -15.45 -7.15 -16.73
C ILE A 144 -16.02 -8.53 -17.04
N PRO A 145 -15.19 -9.58 -17.12
CA PRO A 145 -15.68 -10.96 -17.24
C PRO A 145 -16.67 -11.30 -16.14
N GLU A 146 -17.77 -11.99 -16.49
CA GLU A 146 -18.90 -12.22 -15.59
C GLU A 146 -18.48 -12.88 -14.26
N HIS A 147 -17.62 -13.89 -14.31
CA HIS A 147 -17.09 -14.59 -13.13
C HIS A 147 -16.25 -13.71 -12.18
N MET A 148 -15.84 -12.50 -12.61
CA MET A 148 -15.08 -11.55 -11.81
C MET A 148 -15.93 -10.38 -11.30
N ARG A 149 -17.10 -10.11 -11.91
CA ARG A 149 -17.89 -8.90 -11.63
C ARG A 149 -18.22 -8.70 -10.16
N GLU A 150 -18.69 -9.73 -9.47
CA GLU A 150 -19.03 -9.65 -8.04
C GLU A 150 -17.85 -9.13 -7.21
N LYS A 151 -16.64 -9.59 -7.51
CA LYS A 151 -15.42 -9.23 -6.80
C LYS A 151 -14.93 -7.81 -7.10
N PHE A 152 -15.11 -7.34 -8.32
CA PHE A 152 -14.71 -5.98 -8.71
C PHE A 152 -15.75 -4.92 -8.31
N LEU A 153 -17.02 -5.30 -8.22
CA LEU A 153 -18.13 -4.39 -7.91
C LEU A 153 -18.53 -4.42 -6.43
N CYS A 154 -17.87 -5.23 -5.60
CA CYS A 154 -18.12 -5.23 -4.17
C CYS A 154 -17.63 -3.93 -3.51
N PRO A 155 -18.24 -3.52 -2.39
CA PRO A 155 -17.74 -2.42 -1.58
C PRO A 155 -16.27 -2.63 -1.19
N LYS A 156 -15.52 -1.53 -1.09
CA LYS A 156 -14.08 -1.55 -0.76
C LYS A 156 -13.86 -0.90 0.60
N PRO A 157 -12.90 -1.41 1.42
CA PRO A 157 -12.62 -0.81 2.73
C PRO A 157 -11.93 0.55 2.62
N ILE A 158 -11.32 0.83 1.46
CA ILE A 158 -10.65 2.08 1.15
C ILE A 158 -11.31 2.63 -0.11
N GLU A 159 -11.82 3.84 0.00
CA GLU A 159 -12.35 4.62 -1.09
C GLU A 159 -11.18 5.30 -1.80
N PHE A 160 -11.04 5.06 -3.12
CA PHE A 160 -10.09 5.76 -3.98
C PHE A 160 -10.85 6.62 -4.98
N ARG A 161 -10.42 7.86 -5.18
CA ARG A 161 -10.95 8.81 -6.16
C ARG A 161 -9.81 9.32 -7.05
N PRO A 162 -9.59 8.70 -8.22
CA PRO A 162 -8.49 9.09 -9.10
C PRO A 162 -8.78 10.45 -9.72
N ILE A 163 -7.78 11.33 -9.72
CA ILE A 163 -7.87 12.60 -10.45
C ILE A 163 -7.59 12.38 -11.94
N THR A 164 -6.65 11.47 -12.21
CA THR A 164 -6.29 11.08 -13.57
C THR A 164 -7.00 9.77 -13.92
N GLU A 165 -8.15 9.88 -14.58
CA GLU A 165 -8.85 8.72 -15.13
C GLU A 165 -8.14 8.19 -16.38
N LYS A 166 -7.81 6.89 -16.38
CA LYS A 166 -7.30 6.20 -17.56
C LYS A 166 -8.15 4.95 -17.82
N ASP A 167 -8.30 4.58 -19.07
CA ASP A 167 -8.92 3.30 -19.43
C ASP A 167 -7.89 2.18 -19.17
N PRO A 168 -8.12 1.30 -18.17
CA PRO A 168 -7.18 0.22 -17.88
C PRO A 168 -7.15 -0.85 -18.99
N TYR A 169 -8.21 -0.98 -19.79
CA TYR A 169 -8.35 -1.98 -20.85
C TYR A 169 -7.73 -1.50 -22.17
N ASN A 170 -7.80 -0.20 -22.45
CA ASN A 170 -7.17 0.44 -23.61
C ASN A 170 -6.27 1.64 -23.23
N PRO A 171 -5.20 1.42 -22.44
CA PRO A 171 -4.35 2.49 -21.95
C PRO A 171 -3.59 3.18 -23.09
N GLN A 172 -3.61 4.52 -23.10
CA GLN A 172 -2.81 5.34 -24.00
C GLN A 172 -1.56 5.84 -23.29
N PRO A 173 -0.42 6.02 -24.00
CA PRO A 173 0.77 6.66 -23.43
C PRO A 173 0.48 8.04 -22.86
N SER A 174 1.11 8.35 -21.73
CA SER A 174 0.90 9.60 -20.98
C SER A 174 2.02 9.82 -19.98
N ASP A 175 2.10 11.03 -19.42
CA ASP A 175 3.09 11.36 -18.39
C ASP A 175 3.05 10.38 -17.20
N PRO A 176 4.21 10.04 -16.62
CA PRO A 176 4.35 9.14 -15.49
C PRO A 176 3.95 9.80 -14.16
N VAL A 177 2.78 10.45 -14.12
CA VAL A 177 2.28 11.20 -12.97
C VAL A 177 0.84 10.78 -12.69
N LYS A 178 0.55 10.46 -11.43
CA LYS A 178 -0.78 10.05 -10.97
C LYS A 178 -1.11 10.73 -9.65
N TYR A 179 -2.32 11.26 -9.56
CA TYR A 179 -2.89 11.76 -8.31
C TYR A 179 -4.15 10.97 -7.99
N VAL A 180 -4.29 10.54 -6.73
CA VAL A 180 -5.49 9.88 -6.23
C VAL A 180 -5.77 10.35 -4.81
N TRP A 181 -7.02 10.71 -4.56
CA TRP A 181 -7.51 10.89 -3.19
C TRP A 181 -7.93 9.54 -2.64
N PHE A 182 -7.61 9.27 -1.38
CA PHE A 182 -8.05 8.05 -0.72
C PHE A 182 -8.36 8.26 0.75
N ARG A 183 -9.22 7.42 1.29
CA ARG A 183 -9.54 7.31 2.73
C ARG A 183 -10.17 5.95 3.02
N ALA A 184 -10.14 5.54 4.28
CA ALA A 184 -10.96 4.44 4.77
C ALA A 184 -12.44 4.79 4.62
N ASP A 185 -13.25 3.81 4.20
CA ASP A 185 -14.70 3.97 4.01
C ASP A 185 -15.45 3.72 5.33
N GLY A 186 -15.30 4.67 6.25
CA GLY A 186 -15.88 4.65 7.59
C GLY A 186 -15.00 5.35 8.63
N ALA A 187 -15.50 5.44 9.86
CA ALA A 187 -14.71 5.94 10.98
C ALA A 187 -13.68 4.88 11.44
N LEU A 188 -12.54 5.30 11.98
CA LEU A 188 -11.58 4.41 12.62
C LEU A 188 -11.42 4.75 14.10
N ALA A 189 -10.99 3.76 14.88
CA ALA A 189 -10.58 4.00 16.27
C ALA A 189 -9.39 4.97 16.33
N ASP A 190 -9.31 5.75 17.41
CA ASP A 190 -8.25 6.74 17.65
C ASP A 190 -6.92 6.08 18.09
N SER A 191 -6.42 5.16 17.27
CA SER A 191 -5.12 4.51 17.44
C SER A 191 -4.16 5.00 16.35
N PRO A 192 -3.11 5.79 16.70
CA PRO A 192 -2.13 6.27 15.72
C PRO A 192 -1.48 5.14 14.91
N ALA A 193 -1.26 4.00 15.56
CA ALA A 193 -0.66 2.82 14.95
C ALA A 193 -1.56 2.24 13.84
N LEU A 194 -2.88 2.12 14.10
CA LEU A 194 -3.85 1.62 13.12
C LEU A 194 -3.86 2.45 11.83
N HIS A 195 -3.85 3.79 11.95
CA HIS A 195 -3.80 4.67 10.78
C HIS A 195 -2.53 4.48 9.96
N LYS A 196 -1.38 4.28 10.61
CA LYS A 196 -0.11 4.01 9.92
C LYS A 196 -0.10 2.65 9.23
N TYR A 197 -0.74 1.61 9.81
CA TYR A 197 -0.86 0.30 9.15
C TYR A 197 -1.76 0.36 7.92
N LEU A 198 -2.87 1.08 8.03
CA LEU A 198 -3.79 1.30 6.92
C LEU A 198 -3.13 2.12 5.81
N LEU A 199 -2.35 3.14 6.14
CA LEU A 199 -1.57 3.85 5.15
C LEU A 199 -0.54 2.95 4.46
N ALA A 200 0.17 2.12 5.23
CA ALA A 200 1.14 1.17 4.68
C ALA A 200 0.47 0.07 3.81
N TYR A 201 -0.76 -0.30 4.12
CA TYR A 201 -1.59 -1.15 3.27
C TYR A 201 -2.02 -0.44 1.99
N ALA A 202 -2.45 0.82 2.12
CA ALA A 202 -2.95 1.63 1.01
C ALA A 202 -1.84 2.05 0.04
N SER A 203 -0.60 2.23 0.51
CA SER A 203 0.51 2.76 -0.27
C SER A 203 0.97 1.86 -1.42
N ASP A 204 0.68 0.55 -1.36
CA ASP A 204 0.98 -0.38 -2.46
C ASP A 204 -0.08 -0.33 -3.59
N PHE A 205 -1.21 0.35 -3.40
CA PHE A 205 -2.19 0.53 -4.47
C PHE A 205 -1.73 1.54 -5.52
N GLY A 206 -1.54 1.05 -6.73
CA GLY A 206 -1.36 1.90 -7.92
C GLY A 206 0.01 2.55 -8.06
N LEU A 207 0.87 2.53 -7.03
CA LEU A 207 2.19 3.16 -7.04
C LEU A 207 3.04 2.68 -8.23
N LEU A 208 3.34 1.38 -8.30
CA LEU A 208 4.14 0.79 -9.38
C LEU A 208 3.55 1.06 -10.78
N THR A 209 2.23 1.03 -10.90
CA THR A 209 1.55 1.21 -12.21
C THR A 209 1.76 2.59 -12.82
N THR A 210 2.17 3.58 -12.02
CA THR A 210 2.57 4.91 -12.51
C THR A 210 3.73 4.81 -13.51
N SER A 211 4.67 3.88 -13.30
CA SER A 211 5.79 3.64 -14.23
C SER A 211 5.38 3.05 -15.58
N MET A 212 4.17 2.48 -15.68
CA MET A 212 3.67 1.86 -16.91
C MET A 212 2.97 2.86 -17.83
N GLN A 213 2.63 4.05 -17.31
CA GLN A 213 1.83 5.05 -18.02
C GLN A 213 2.51 5.61 -19.28
N PRO A 214 3.83 5.90 -19.31
CA PRO A 214 4.51 6.35 -20.53
C PRO A 214 4.50 5.30 -21.65
N HIS A 215 4.23 4.04 -21.32
CA HIS A 215 4.28 2.92 -22.25
C HIS A 215 2.91 2.52 -22.79
N GLY A 216 1.83 3.18 -22.35
CA GLY A 216 0.46 2.78 -22.72
C GLY A 216 0.17 1.33 -22.31
N LYS A 217 0.61 0.95 -21.11
CA LYS A 217 0.42 -0.39 -20.55
C LYS A 217 -0.18 -0.31 -19.14
N SER A 218 -0.87 -1.37 -18.75
CA SER A 218 -1.50 -1.59 -17.46
C SER A 218 -1.30 -3.05 -17.05
N VAL A 219 -1.76 -3.40 -15.84
CA VAL A 219 -1.73 -4.79 -15.35
C VAL A 219 -2.74 -5.71 -16.04
N TRP A 220 -3.62 -5.15 -16.88
CA TRP A 220 -4.71 -5.88 -17.53
C TRP A 220 -4.34 -6.47 -18.90
N GLN A 221 -3.24 -6.01 -19.51
CA GLN A 221 -2.78 -6.64 -20.74
C GLN A 221 -2.13 -7.99 -20.44
N LYS A 222 -2.54 -9.02 -21.19
CA LYS A 222 -2.08 -10.42 -21.03
C LYS A 222 -0.57 -10.58 -21.23
N ASP A 223 0.04 -9.65 -21.96
CA ASP A 223 1.47 -9.62 -22.26
C ASP A 223 2.31 -8.94 -21.16
N MET A 224 1.73 -8.61 -20.01
CA MET A 224 2.45 -7.97 -18.91
C MET A 224 2.70 -8.90 -17.72
N GLN A 225 3.96 -8.96 -17.30
CA GLN A 225 4.38 -9.57 -16.04
C GLN A 225 4.81 -8.46 -15.08
N VAL A 226 3.98 -8.20 -14.06
CA VAL A 226 4.17 -7.12 -13.08
C VAL A 226 4.31 -7.70 -11.67
N ALA A 227 5.29 -7.22 -10.90
CA ALA A 227 5.48 -7.61 -9.50
C ALA A 227 6.26 -6.53 -8.74
N SER A 228 5.87 -6.23 -7.51
CA SER A 228 6.66 -5.40 -6.59
C SER A 228 7.97 -6.12 -6.23
N LEU A 229 9.09 -5.39 -6.16
CA LEU A 229 10.38 -5.93 -5.74
C LEU A 229 10.72 -5.45 -4.33
N ASP A 230 10.55 -4.16 -4.08
CA ASP A 230 10.72 -3.55 -2.77
C ASP A 230 9.57 -2.58 -2.45
N HIS A 231 9.55 -2.08 -1.22
CA HIS A 231 8.71 -0.98 -0.80
C HIS A 231 9.37 -0.29 0.39
N ALA A 232 9.48 1.04 0.32
CA ALA A 232 9.97 1.85 1.43
C ALA A 232 9.00 2.99 1.72
N LEU A 233 8.76 3.23 3.01
CA LEU A 233 7.78 4.18 3.50
C LEU A 233 8.39 4.95 4.68
N TRP A 234 8.20 6.26 4.68
CA TRP A 234 8.57 7.16 5.76
C TRP A 234 7.33 7.91 6.23
N PHE A 235 7.10 7.92 7.53
CA PHE A 235 6.02 8.67 8.16
C PHE A 235 6.60 9.94 8.77
N HIS A 236 6.08 11.08 8.38
CA HIS A 236 6.61 12.39 8.77
C HIS A 236 5.76 13.09 9.82
N ALA A 237 4.47 12.74 9.90
CA ALA A 237 3.51 13.33 10.81
C ALA A 237 2.41 12.33 11.18
N ASP A 238 1.63 12.69 12.19
CA ASP A 238 0.37 12.01 12.48
C ASP A 238 -0.61 12.14 11.33
N LEU A 239 -1.44 11.12 11.17
CA LEU A 239 -2.39 11.05 10.07
C LEU A 239 -3.68 10.34 10.49
N ARG A 240 -4.77 10.74 9.84
CA ARG A 240 -6.07 10.08 9.93
C ARG A 240 -6.36 9.40 8.60
N ALA A 241 -6.29 8.08 8.59
CA ALA A 241 -6.58 7.27 7.42
C ALA A 241 -8.08 7.29 7.02
N ASP A 242 -8.97 7.71 7.91
CA ASP A 242 -10.40 7.92 7.67
C ASP A 242 -10.77 9.37 7.28
N ASP A 243 -9.78 10.24 7.13
CA ASP A 243 -9.92 11.52 6.41
C ASP A 243 -9.19 11.45 5.06
N TRP A 244 -9.50 12.39 4.16
CA TRP A 244 -8.94 12.42 2.83
C TRP A 244 -7.44 12.67 2.83
N LEU A 245 -6.72 11.75 2.21
CA LEU A 245 -5.31 11.83 1.91
C LEU A 245 -5.10 11.91 0.39
N LEU A 246 -4.25 12.82 -0.07
CA LEU A 246 -3.81 12.91 -1.46
C LEU A 246 -2.54 12.09 -1.63
N TYR A 247 -2.59 11.09 -2.50
CA TYR A 247 -1.40 10.37 -2.95
C TYR A 247 -0.92 10.91 -4.28
N ALA A 248 0.17 11.67 -4.26
CA ALA A 248 0.84 12.21 -5.43
C ALA A 248 2.00 11.28 -5.82
N MET A 249 1.91 10.64 -6.99
CA MET A 249 2.87 9.65 -7.45
C MET A 249 3.55 10.08 -8.74
N ASP A 250 4.83 9.76 -8.87
CA ASP A 250 5.59 9.91 -10.10
C ASP A 250 6.52 8.72 -10.38
N SER A 251 6.91 8.54 -11.64
CA SER A 251 7.91 7.55 -12.05
C SER A 251 9.04 8.23 -12.82
N PRO A 252 10.17 8.57 -12.17
CA PRO A 252 11.27 9.25 -12.84
C PRO A 252 12.10 8.30 -13.72
N TRP A 253 11.93 6.98 -13.60
CA TRP A 253 12.72 6.03 -14.38
C TRP A 253 12.00 4.69 -14.63
N ALA A 254 12.15 4.16 -15.84
CA ALA A 254 11.82 2.79 -16.19
C ALA A 254 12.84 2.25 -17.20
N GLY A 255 13.26 1.00 -17.02
CA GLY A 255 14.26 0.35 -17.87
C GLY A 255 14.62 -1.04 -17.36
N ASN A 256 15.27 -1.86 -18.18
CA ASN A 256 15.69 -3.22 -17.80
C ASN A 256 14.54 -4.08 -17.21
N SER A 257 13.33 -3.93 -17.75
CA SER A 257 12.08 -4.54 -17.24
C SER A 257 11.69 -4.11 -15.83
N ARG A 258 12.17 -2.98 -15.34
CA ARG A 258 11.84 -2.42 -14.03
C ARG A 258 11.30 -1.00 -14.14
N GLY A 259 10.49 -0.61 -13.18
CA GLY A 259 9.96 0.74 -13.04
C GLY A 259 10.20 1.22 -11.61
N PHE A 260 10.79 2.41 -11.47
CA PHE A 260 11.00 3.04 -10.18
C PHE A 260 9.98 4.16 -9.99
N THR A 261 9.30 4.12 -8.86
CA THR A 261 8.18 4.99 -8.54
C THR A 261 8.36 5.60 -7.16
N ARG A 262 7.87 6.83 -7.01
CA ARG A 262 7.83 7.56 -5.75
C ARG A 262 6.44 8.06 -5.52
N GLY A 263 6.11 8.32 -4.26
CA GLY A 263 4.92 9.08 -3.94
C GLY A 263 5.03 9.87 -2.65
N SER A 264 4.26 10.94 -2.60
CA SER A 264 4.10 11.84 -1.46
C SER A 264 2.64 11.81 -1.04
N VAL A 265 2.39 11.59 0.26
CA VAL A 265 1.04 11.53 0.82
C VAL A 265 0.81 12.79 1.62
N PHE A 266 -0.22 13.54 1.26
CA PHE A 266 -0.61 14.78 1.94
C PHE A 266 -1.97 14.61 2.61
N ASN A 267 -2.18 15.24 3.77
CA ASN A 267 -3.55 15.42 4.28
C ASN A 267 -4.27 16.56 3.54
N ARG A 268 -5.57 16.69 3.79
CA ARG A 268 -6.41 17.75 3.17
C ARG A 268 -5.91 19.17 3.42
N ALA A 269 -5.22 19.40 4.55
CA ALA A 269 -4.64 20.70 4.89
C ALA A 269 -3.31 20.98 4.16
N GLY A 270 -2.80 20.04 3.36
CA GLY A 270 -1.55 20.17 2.62
C GLY A 270 -0.31 19.75 3.40
N GLN A 271 -0.44 19.16 4.59
CA GLN A 271 0.70 18.65 5.35
C GLN A 271 1.20 17.34 4.73
N LEU A 272 2.50 17.24 4.49
CA LEU A 272 3.14 16.02 4.00
C LEU A 272 3.23 15.00 5.14
N VAL A 273 2.39 13.97 5.11
CA VAL A 273 2.30 12.96 6.20
C VAL A 273 3.17 11.74 5.96
N ALA A 274 3.45 11.41 4.69
CA ALA A 274 4.34 10.29 4.36
C ALA A 274 5.01 10.42 2.98
N SER A 275 6.10 9.69 2.80
CA SER A 275 6.76 9.49 1.50
C SER A 275 6.97 8.00 1.24
N VAL A 276 6.86 7.60 -0.02
CA VAL A 276 6.90 6.20 -0.45
C VAL A 276 7.80 6.06 -1.66
N THR A 277 8.54 4.96 -1.74
CA THR A 277 9.25 4.55 -2.96
C THR A 277 9.11 3.06 -3.19
N GLN A 278 9.08 2.68 -4.47
CA GLN A 278 8.98 1.27 -4.87
C GLN A 278 9.60 1.09 -6.25
N GLU A 279 10.46 0.08 -6.39
CA GLU A 279 10.83 -0.53 -7.65
C GLU A 279 10.01 -1.81 -7.85
N GLY A 280 9.60 -2.06 -9.09
CA GLY A 280 8.91 -3.28 -9.46
C GLY A 280 9.32 -3.78 -10.83
N LEU A 281 9.12 -5.08 -11.04
CA LEU A 281 9.18 -5.69 -12.36
C LEU A 281 7.98 -5.20 -13.19
N ILE A 282 8.24 -4.70 -14.39
CA ILE A 282 7.25 -4.32 -15.43
C ILE A 282 7.67 -4.94 -16.77
N ARG A 283 7.70 -6.27 -16.82
CA ARG A 283 8.23 -7.01 -17.97
C ARG A 283 7.16 -7.20 -19.04
N HIS A 284 7.47 -6.76 -20.27
CA HIS A 284 6.68 -7.07 -21.45
C HIS A 284 7.04 -8.46 -21.97
N ARG A 285 6.13 -9.41 -21.82
CA ARG A 285 6.23 -10.82 -22.23
C ARG A 285 5.63 -10.99 -23.62
N LYS A 286 6.44 -10.74 -24.65
CA LYS A 286 6.04 -10.98 -26.06
C LYS A 286 5.69 -12.45 -26.33
N ASP A 287 6.20 -13.36 -25.50
CA ASP A 287 5.91 -14.79 -25.52
C ASP A 287 4.56 -15.16 -24.89
N TRP A 288 3.85 -14.21 -24.26
CA TRP A 288 2.51 -14.40 -23.69
C TRP A 288 1.40 -13.76 -24.56
N ALA A 289 1.78 -13.03 -25.61
CA ALA A 289 0.87 -12.31 -26.49
C ALA A 289 0.08 -13.25 -27.42
#